data_AF-A0A4R4R9C6-F1
#
_entry.id   AF-A0A4R4R9C6-F1
#
_cell.length_a   1.000
_cell.length_b   1.000
_cell.length_c   1.000
_cell.angle_alpha   90.00
_cell.angle_beta   90.00
_cell.angle_gamma   90.00
#
_symmetry.space_group_name_H-M   'P 1'
#
loop_
_entity.id
_entity.type
_entity.pdbx_description
1 polymer ?
#
loop_
_entity_poly.entity_id
_entity_poly.type
_entity_poly.pdbx_seq_one_letter_code
_entity_poly.pdbx_strand_id
1 'polypeptide(L)'
;MTTETSEITEARQLRVWALAQALKSHGYAVEVAGSDPLLSVPAAFGSAVVVRCDQRAVCGGELWFTFPGGGAIAAADDAHMADVVVAVKGKLAAQADG
;
A
#
# COMPACT_ATOMS: atom_id res chain seq x y z
N MET A 1 23.33 12.42 -13.09
CA MET A 1 21.96 12.72 -12.62
C MET A 1 21.34 11.39 -12.26
N THR A 2 21.44 10.99 -10.99
CA THR A 2 21.08 9.63 -10.53
C THR A 2 20.45 9.66 -9.14
N THR A 3 20.09 10.85 -8.64
CA THR A 3 19.58 11.06 -7.28
C THR A 3 18.06 10.99 -7.24
N GLU A 4 17.36 11.58 -8.22
CA GLU A 4 15.89 11.62 -8.25
C GLU A 4 15.21 10.24 -8.23
N THR A 5 15.73 9.26 -8.98
CA THR A 5 15.15 7.91 -9.00
C THR A 5 15.34 7.17 -7.67
N SER A 6 16.46 7.40 -6.99
CA SER A 6 16.75 6.81 -5.69
C SER A 6 15.87 7.42 -4.60
N GLU A 7 15.73 8.74 -4.58
CA GLU A 7 14.93 9.47 -3.58
C GLU A 7 13.44 9.09 -3.66
N ILE A 8 12.89 8.95 -4.87
CA ILE A 8 11.49 8.51 -5.08
C ILE A 8 11.29 7.06 -4.62
N THR A 9 12.29 6.20 -4.82
CA THR A 9 12.25 4.80 -4.39
C THR A 9 12.29 4.69 -2.88
N GLU A 10 13.17 5.45 -2.21
CA GLU A 10 13.25 5.51 -0.74
C GLU A 10 11.96 6.06 -0.13
N ALA A 11 11.40 7.12 -0.69
CA ALA A 11 10.13 7.68 -0.24
C ALA A 11 8.97 6.67 -0.37
N ARG A 12 8.90 5.96 -1.51
CA ARG A 12 7.91 4.89 -1.71
C ARG A 12 8.07 3.76 -0.70
N GLN A 13 9.30 3.29 -0.48
CA GLN A 13 9.60 2.24 0.49
C GLN A 13 9.19 2.68 1.90
N LEU A 14 9.52 3.91 2.31
CA LEU A 14 9.14 4.43 3.62
C LEU A 14 7.62 4.46 3.82
N ARG A 15 6.86 4.87 2.80
CA ARG A 15 5.39 4.85 2.87
C ARG A 15 4.82 3.44 2.96
N VAL A 16 5.36 2.51 2.18
CA VAL A 16 4.98 1.09 2.26
C VAL A 16 5.28 0.50 3.63
N TRP A 17 6.44 0.81 4.20
CA TRP A 17 6.81 0.40 5.55
C TRP A 17 5.88 0.99 6.61
N ALA A 18 5.50 2.27 6.49
CA ALA A 18 4.54 2.89 7.40
C ALA A 18 3.17 2.21 7.35
N LEU A 19 2.66 1.90 6.15
CA LEU A 19 1.42 1.13 5.99
C LEU A 19 1.54 -0.28 6.58
N ALA A 20 2.67 -0.96 6.37
CA ALA A 20 2.92 -2.28 6.95
C ALA A 20 2.90 -2.26 8.48
N GLN A 21 3.53 -1.26 9.10
CA GLN A 21 3.51 -1.10 10.55
C GLN A 21 2.10 -0.83 11.08
N ALA A 22 1.33 0.04 10.41
CA ALA A 22 -0.04 0.31 10.79
C ALA A 22 -0.90 -0.97 10.76
N LEU A 23 -0.83 -1.75 9.66
CA LEU A 23 -1.56 -3.01 9.53
C LEU A 23 -1.11 -4.06 10.57
N LYS A 24 0.19 -4.17 10.84
CA LYS A 24 0.73 -5.05 11.90
C LYS A 24 0.22 -4.64 13.28
N SER A 25 0.15 -3.35 13.57
CA SER A 25 -0.42 -2.84 14.83
C SER A 25 -1.91 -3.18 14.98
N HIS A 26 -2.60 -3.42 13.87
CA HIS A 26 -3.99 -3.90 13.85
C HIS A 26 -4.10 -5.44 13.88
N GLY A 27 -3.00 -6.18 14.01
CA GLY A 27 -2.98 -7.64 14.11
C GLY A 27 -2.93 -8.39 12.79
N TYR A 28 -2.69 -7.71 11.66
CA TYR A 28 -2.56 -8.37 10.36
C TYR A 28 -1.12 -8.80 10.10
N ALA A 29 -0.94 -10.01 9.56
CA ALA A 29 0.33 -10.42 8.98
C ALA A 29 0.58 -9.59 7.70
N VAL A 30 1.80 -9.09 7.51
CA VAL A 30 2.14 -8.26 6.33
C VAL A 30 3.51 -8.63 5.81
N GLU A 31 3.59 -8.84 4.51
CA GLU A 31 4.82 -9.06 3.76
C GLU A 31 5.11 -7.85 2.87
N VAL A 32 6.35 -7.35 2.91
CA VAL A 32 6.79 -6.22 2.09
C VAL A 32 7.84 -6.75 1.11
N ALA A 33 7.66 -6.49 -0.18
CA ALA A 33 8.63 -6.91 -1.19
C ALA A 33 9.88 -6.02 -1.14
N GLY A 34 11.06 -6.63 -1.32
CA GLY A 34 12.34 -5.90 -1.29
C GLY A 34 12.64 -5.08 -2.55
N SER A 35 12.10 -5.47 -3.71
CA SER A 35 12.44 -4.88 -5.02
C SER A 35 11.37 -4.01 -5.66
N ASP A 36 10.11 -4.11 -5.21
CA ASP A 36 9.00 -3.26 -5.63
C ASP A 36 8.33 -2.74 -4.35
N PRO A 37 7.89 -1.47 -4.26
CA PRO A 37 7.16 -0.95 -3.11
C PRO A 37 5.74 -1.54 -3.08
N LEU A 38 5.72 -2.84 -2.84
CA LEU A 38 4.59 -3.74 -2.82
C LEU A 38 4.41 -4.25 -1.40
N LEU A 39 3.18 -4.14 -0.92
CA LEU A 39 2.74 -4.69 0.35
C LEU A 39 1.72 -5.78 0.07
N SER A 40 1.90 -6.95 0.67
CA SER A 40 0.99 -8.07 0.59
C SER A 40 0.47 -8.44 1.97
N VAL A 41 -0.84 -8.52 2.11
CA VAL A 41 -1.51 -9.00 3.31
C VAL A 41 -2.14 -10.35 2.98
N PRO A 42 -1.63 -11.47 3.50
CA PRO A 42 -2.27 -12.77 3.31
C PRO A 42 -3.70 -12.74 3.85
N ALA A 43 -4.62 -13.23 3.03
CA ALA A 43 -6.00 -13.46 3.43
C ALA A 43 -6.14 -14.89 3.94
N ALA A 44 -7.04 -15.12 4.91
CA ALA A 44 -7.34 -16.47 5.39
C ALA A 44 -8.02 -17.33 4.30
N PHE A 45 -8.77 -16.67 3.41
CA PHE A 45 -9.45 -17.26 2.26
C PHE A 45 -9.20 -16.40 1.03
N GLY A 46 -9.06 -17.03 -0.14
CA GLY A 46 -8.84 -16.33 -1.41
C GLY A 46 -7.39 -15.87 -1.63
N SER A 47 -7.23 -14.82 -2.46
CA SER A 47 -5.91 -14.28 -2.81
C SER A 47 -5.46 -13.23 -1.81
N ALA A 48 -4.15 -13.12 -1.59
CA ALA A 48 -3.58 -12.06 -0.75
C ALA A 48 -3.98 -10.67 -1.27
N VAL A 49 -4.25 -9.76 -0.33
CA VAL A 49 -4.53 -8.36 -0.66
C VAL A 49 -3.21 -7.65 -0.88
N VAL A 50 -2.97 -7.26 -2.11
CA VAL A 50 -1.74 -6.56 -2.54
C VAL A 50 -2.02 -5.07 -2.68
N VAL A 51 -1.10 -4.23 -2.21
CA VAL A 51 -1.14 -2.77 -2.30
C VAL A 51 0.20 -2.27 -2.87
N ARG A 52 0.14 -1.33 -3.82
CA ARG A 52 1.30 -0.66 -4.40
C ARG A 52 1.35 0.79 -3.99
N CYS A 53 2.54 1.36 -3.92
CA CYS A 53 2.76 2.80 -3.74
C CYS A 53 3.35 3.39 -5.02
N ASP A 54 2.52 4.15 -5.75
CA ASP A 54 2.84 4.71 -7.06
C ASP A 54 2.64 6.21 -7.16
N GLN A 55 3.53 6.88 -7.88
CA GLN A 55 3.34 8.27 -8.25
C GLN A 55 2.19 8.38 -9.24
N ARG A 56 1.28 9.31 -8.95
CA ARG A 56 0.11 9.54 -9.77
C ARG A 56 0.26 10.89 -10.48
N ALA A 57 0.51 10.85 -11.79
CA ALA A 57 0.70 12.05 -12.60
C ALA A 57 -0.53 12.98 -12.59
N VAL A 58 -1.74 12.42 -12.50
CA VAL A 58 -3.00 13.20 -12.40
C VAL A 58 -3.13 13.98 -11.08
N CYS A 59 -2.38 13.58 -10.05
CA CYS A 59 -2.30 14.25 -8.74
C CYS A 59 -0.96 14.99 -8.61
N GLY A 60 -0.47 15.62 -9.68
CA GLY A 60 0.76 16.41 -9.62
C GLY A 60 2.03 15.62 -9.29
N GLY A 61 2.02 14.29 -9.42
CA GLY A 61 3.16 13.43 -9.08
C GLY A 61 3.21 12.96 -7.62
N GLU A 62 2.16 13.21 -6.84
CA GLU A 62 2.01 12.70 -5.47
C GLU A 62 2.05 11.17 -5.44
N LEU A 63 2.57 10.62 -4.34
CA LEU A 63 2.53 9.18 -4.08
C LEU A 63 1.13 8.76 -3.63
N TRP A 64 0.63 7.65 -4.17
CA TRP A 64 -0.69 7.12 -3.89
C TRP A 64 -0.61 5.62 -3.65
N PHE A 65 -1.43 5.14 -2.72
CA PHE A 65 -1.66 3.71 -2.55
C PHE A 65 -2.73 3.23 -3.52
N THR A 66 -2.47 2.09 -4.16
CA THR A 66 -3.35 1.50 -5.15
C THR A 66 -3.44 -0.01 -5.01
N PHE A 67 -4.59 -0.58 -5.36
CA PHE A 67 -4.72 -2.01 -5.57
C PHE A 67 -4.22 -2.41 -6.97
N PRO A 68 -3.70 -3.64 -7.16
CA PRO A 68 -3.41 -4.15 -8.49
C PRO A 68 -4.69 -4.12 -9.34
N GLY A 69 -4.57 -3.66 -10.58
CA GLY A 69 -5.71 -3.40 -11.47
C GLY A 69 -6.20 -1.95 -11.50
N GLY A 70 -5.54 -1.03 -10.79
CA GLY A 70 -5.72 0.42 -10.96
C GLY A 70 -6.75 1.07 -10.04
N GLY A 71 -7.24 0.36 -9.02
CA GLY A 71 -8.08 0.94 -7.97
C GLY A 71 -7.25 1.84 -7.06
N ALA A 72 -7.35 3.16 -7.24
CA ALA A 72 -6.75 4.12 -6.32
C ALA A 72 -7.45 4.05 -4.97
N ILE A 73 -6.66 4.00 -3.89
CA ILE A 73 -7.16 3.95 -2.52
C ILE A 73 -7.17 5.37 -1.98
N ALA A 74 -5.99 5.88 -1.62
CA ALA A 74 -5.79 7.25 -1.14
C ALA A 74 -4.33 7.68 -1.35
N ALA A 75 -4.04 8.95 -1.06
CA ALA A 75 -2.69 9.49 -1.09
C ALA A 75 -1.79 8.82 -0.03
N ALA A 76 -0.50 8.71 -0.33
CA ALA A 76 0.50 8.05 0.52
C ALA A 76 1.14 9.04 1.52
N ASP A 77 0.29 9.68 2.31
CA ASP A 77 0.68 10.57 3.40
C ASP A 77 0.03 10.12 4.72
N ASP A 78 0.40 10.79 5.82
CA ASP A 78 -0.02 10.39 7.16
C ASP A 78 -1.52 10.65 7.41
N ALA A 79 -2.07 11.70 6.81
CA ALA A 79 -3.48 12.08 7.00
C ALA A 79 -4.43 11.05 6.37
N HIS A 80 -3.99 10.39 5.30
CA HIS A 80 -4.77 9.38 4.59
C HIS A 80 -4.42 7.93 4.97
N MET A 81 -3.40 7.71 5.80
CA MET A 81 -2.94 6.35 6.16
C MET A 81 -4.07 5.50 6.77
N ALA A 82 -4.92 6.10 7.60
CA ALA A 82 -6.05 5.42 8.22
C ALA A 82 -7.09 4.93 7.18
N ASP A 83 -7.34 5.72 6.13
CA ASP A 83 -8.26 5.36 5.05
C ASP A 83 -7.74 4.15 4.26
N VAL A 84 -6.43 4.14 3.97
CA VAL A 84 -5.77 3.03 3.28
C VAL A 84 -5.88 1.74 4.09
N VAL A 85 -5.65 1.82 5.40
CA VAL A 85 -5.82 0.69 6.32
C VAL A 85 -7.26 0.17 6.30
N VAL A 86 -8.26 1.05 6.33
CA VAL A 86 -9.68 0.68 6.26
C VAL A 86 -10.00 -0.02 4.93
N ALA A 87 -9.52 0.51 3.81
CA ALA A 87 -9.74 -0.08 2.50
C ALA A 87 -9.13 -1.49 2.38
N VAL A 88 -7.92 -1.70 2.91
CA VAL A 88 -7.27 -3.02 2.95
C VAL A 88 -8.08 -4.01 3.78
N LYS A 89 -8.53 -3.60 4.98
CA LYS A 89 -9.38 -4.43 5.84
C LYS A 89 -10.71 -4.76 5.19
N GLY A 90 -11.36 -3.78 4.56
CA GLY A 90 -12.62 -3.99 3.83
C GLY A 90 -12.46 -5.00 2.70
N LYS A 91 -11.36 -4.93 1.95
CA LYS A 91 -11.05 -5.91 0.90
C LYS A 91 -10.81 -7.30 1.48
N LEU A 92 -10.07 -7.43 2.58
CA LEU A 92 -9.86 -8.72 3.26
C LEU A 92 -11.16 -9.33 3.76
N ALA A 93 -12.04 -8.53 4.36
CA ALA A 93 -13.35 -8.97 4.82
C ALA A 93 -14.22 -9.47 3.65
N ALA A 94 -14.29 -8.71 2.56
CA ALA A 94 -15.05 -9.09 1.37
C ALA A 94 -14.58 -10.42 0.71
N GLN A 95 -13.34 -10.85 0.95
CA GLN A 95 -12.85 -12.16 0.49
C GLN A 95 -13.25 -13.31 1.43
N ALA A 96 -13.55 -13.03 2.70
CA ALA A 96 -13.94 -14.04 3.69
C ALA A 96 -15.46 -14.32 3.66
N ASP A 97 -16.27 -13.36 3.21
CA ASP A 97 -17.73 -13.47 3.07
C ASP A 97 -18.19 -14.12 1.73
N GLY A 98 -17.27 -14.40 0.80
CA GLY A 98 -17.55 -14.99 -0.51
C GLY A 98 -17.23 -16.47 -0.59
#